data_AF-C0XGL2-F1
#
_entry.id   AF-C0XGL2-F1
#
_cell.length_a   1.000
_cell.length_b   1.000
_cell.length_c   1.000
_cell.angle_alpha   90.00
_cell.angle_beta   90.00
_cell.angle_gamma   90.00
#
_symmetry.space_group_name_H-M   'P 1'
#
loop_
_entity.id
_entity.type
_entity.pdbx_description
1 polymer ?
#
loop_
_entity_poly.entity_id
_entity_poly.type
_entity_poly.pdbx_seq_one_letter_code
_entity_poly.pdbx_strand_id
1 'polypeptide(L)'
;MYTQLVPERQQHVYEVIAQELQHQRDAAKVVELPLEILNIAGVASAGTGEELVDERDQINYRGELPKFDFAIKINGDSMEPRFHDQQVALVKKAFEAENGQIVIAYVDGRSYIKQFEQTEQTCRLVSLNRKYAPIEVQDNPSFQIKGIVIGTLSN
;
A
#
# COMPACT_ATOMS: atom_id res chain seq x y z
N MET A 1 -44.32 -15.95 -7.19
CA MET A 1 -44.05 -14.58 -7.65
C MET A 1 -43.28 -14.56 -8.98
N TYR A 2 -42.12 -15.20 -9.09
CA TYR A 2 -41.34 -15.26 -10.34
C TYR A 2 -42.11 -15.88 -11.54
N THR A 3 -42.76 -17.02 -11.32
CA THR A 3 -43.55 -17.74 -12.33
C THR A 3 -44.84 -17.03 -12.75
N GLN A 4 -45.20 -15.93 -12.08
CA GLN A 4 -46.35 -15.09 -12.42
C GLN A 4 -45.97 -13.92 -13.35
N LEU A 5 -44.69 -13.73 -13.64
CA LEU A 5 -44.19 -12.70 -14.55
C LEU A 5 -44.27 -13.16 -16.00
N VAL A 6 -44.46 -12.20 -16.92
CA VAL A 6 -44.33 -12.44 -18.37
C VAL A 6 -42.87 -12.78 -18.75
N PRO A 7 -42.63 -13.56 -19.82
CA PRO A 7 -41.30 -14.05 -20.19
C PRO A 7 -40.22 -12.96 -20.28
N GLU A 8 -40.54 -11.76 -20.80
CA GLU A 8 -39.55 -10.67 -20.89
C GLU A 8 -39.10 -10.20 -19.51
N ARG A 9 -40.02 -10.14 -18.54
CA ARG A 9 -39.70 -9.75 -17.17
C ARG A 9 -38.96 -10.85 -16.42
N GLN A 10 -39.23 -12.11 -16.74
CA GLN A 10 -38.49 -13.25 -16.20
C GLN A 10 -37.01 -13.20 -16.64
N GLN A 11 -36.78 -12.94 -17.93
CA GLN A 11 -35.43 -12.78 -18.47
C GLN A 11 -34.69 -11.60 -17.84
N HIS A 12 -35.35 -10.44 -17.69
CA HIS A 12 -34.76 -9.28 -17.04
C HIS A 12 -34.36 -9.54 -15.58
N VAL A 13 -35.19 -10.28 -14.83
CA VAL A 13 -34.87 -10.68 -13.44
C VAL A 13 -33.64 -11.61 -13.42
N TYR A 14 -33.53 -12.56 -14.35
CA TYR A 14 -32.32 -13.40 -14.45
C TYR A 14 -31.07 -12.60 -14.77
N GLU A 15 -31.14 -11.65 -15.71
CA GLU A 15 -30.02 -10.79 -16.09
C GLU A 15 -29.54 -9.94 -14.91
N VAL A 16 -30.47 -9.34 -14.16
CA VAL A 16 -30.14 -8.55 -12.96
C VAL A 16 -29.50 -9.42 -11.87
N ILE A 17 -30.06 -10.61 -11.62
CA ILE A 17 -29.48 -11.54 -10.63
C ILE A 17 -28.09 -12.02 -11.08
N ALA A 18 -27.89 -12.30 -12.36
CA ALA A 18 -26.59 -12.74 -12.88
C ALA A 18 -25.54 -11.62 -12.77
N GLN A 19 -25.92 -10.39 -13.10
CA GLN A 19 -25.06 -9.22 -12.91
C GLN A 19 -24.73 -9.02 -11.43
N GLU A 20 -25.71 -9.10 -10.54
CA GLU A 20 -25.50 -8.95 -9.10
C GLU A 20 -24.60 -10.06 -8.54
N LEU A 21 -24.81 -11.32 -8.93
CA LEU A 21 -23.95 -12.45 -8.56
C LEU A 21 -22.52 -12.28 -9.08
N GLN A 22 -22.36 -11.72 -10.27
CA GLN A 22 -21.05 -11.44 -10.85
C GLN A 22 -20.36 -10.29 -10.12
N HIS A 23 -21.07 -9.21 -9.83
CA HIS A 23 -20.60 -8.11 -8.98
C HIS A 23 -20.19 -8.62 -7.59
N GLN A 24 -20.93 -9.55 -7.00
CA GLN A 24 -20.57 -10.17 -5.72
C GLN A 24 -19.33 -11.06 -5.82
N ARG A 25 -19.14 -11.80 -6.92
CA ARG A 25 -17.93 -12.61 -7.16
C ARG A 25 -16.69 -11.77 -7.43
N ASP A 26 -16.82 -10.71 -8.21
CA ASP A 26 -15.74 -9.77 -8.50
C ASP A 26 -15.38 -8.94 -7.26
N ALA A 27 -16.37 -8.61 -6.42
CA ALA A 27 -16.14 -7.99 -5.12
C ALA A 27 -15.56 -8.96 -4.07
N ALA A 28 -15.69 -10.28 -4.24
CA ALA A 28 -15.18 -11.31 -3.32
C ALA A 28 -13.89 -11.98 -3.84
N LYS A 29 -13.08 -11.27 -4.61
CA LYS A 29 -11.82 -11.77 -5.15
C LYS A 29 -10.74 -11.70 -4.06
N VAL A 30 -10.54 -12.80 -3.33
CA VAL A 30 -9.39 -12.96 -2.43
C VAL A 30 -8.13 -12.98 -3.30
N VAL A 31 -7.38 -11.88 -3.29
CA VAL A 31 -6.09 -11.81 -3.97
C VAL A 31 -5.03 -12.26 -2.97
N GLU A 32 -4.45 -13.45 -3.17
CA GLU A 32 -3.20 -13.81 -2.51
C GLU A 32 -2.09 -12.91 -3.08
N LEU A 33 -1.71 -11.89 -2.30
CA LEU A 33 -0.62 -11.00 -2.66
C LEU A 33 0.70 -11.76 -2.45
N PRO A 34 1.66 -11.73 -3.40
CA PRO A 34 3.04 -12.04 -3.07
C PRO A 34 3.54 -10.94 -2.11
N LEU A 35 3.39 -11.20 -0.81
CA LEU A 35 3.82 -10.33 0.28
C LEU A 35 5.33 -10.52 0.49
N GLU A 36 6.15 -9.66 -0.12
CA GLU A 36 7.44 -9.34 0.50
C GLU A 36 7.16 -8.34 1.62
N ILE A 37 6.92 -8.85 2.83
CA ILE A 37 6.75 -8.01 4.03
C ILE A 37 8.09 -7.37 4.35
N LEU A 38 8.37 -6.23 3.72
CA LEU A 38 9.48 -5.40 4.12
C LEU A 38 9.05 -4.63 5.36
N ASN A 39 9.57 -5.03 6.53
CA ASN A 39 9.38 -4.28 7.77
C ASN A 39 9.98 -2.87 7.61
N ILE A 40 9.11 -1.88 7.45
CA ILE A 40 9.49 -0.48 7.36
C ILE A 40 9.53 0.09 8.76
N ALA A 41 10.74 0.38 9.22
CA ALA A 41 10.98 0.99 10.51
C ALA A 41 10.51 2.45 10.50
N GLY A 42 9.22 2.67 10.74
CA GLY A 42 8.80 3.89 11.43
C GLY A 42 9.36 3.80 12.84
N VAL A 43 10.10 4.81 13.27
CA VAL A 43 10.87 4.75 14.52
C VAL A 43 9.92 4.64 15.73
N ALA A 44 9.62 3.40 16.12
CA ALA A 44 9.15 2.93 17.41
C ALA A 44 9.47 1.44 17.53
N SER A 45 10.77 1.09 17.49
CA SER A 45 11.24 -0.17 18.05
C SER A 45 11.08 -0.06 19.57
N ALA A 46 9.91 -0.41 20.08
CA ALA A 46 9.68 -0.61 21.49
C ALA A 46 9.96 -2.08 21.83
N GLY A 47 11.22 -2.38 22.12
CA GLY A 47 11.63 -3.53 22.93
C GLY A 47 11.63 -4.88 22.22
N THR A 48 12.78 -5.57 22.33
CA THR A 48 13.05 -6.95 21.91
C THR A 48 12.91 -7.19 20.41
N GLY A 49 14.06 -7.43 19.75
CA GLY A 49 14.08 -7.83 18.35
C GLY A 49 13.21 -9.06 18.15
N GLU A 50 12.09 -8.86 17.46
CA GLU A 50 11.20 -9.93 17.04
C GLU A 50 11.67 -10.39 15.66
N GLU A 51 11.84 -11.70 15.59
CA GLU A 51 12.28 -12.49 14.45
C GLU A 51 11.39 -12.23 13.23
N LEU A 52 11.91 -12.44 12.03
CA LEU A 52 11.14 -12.36 10.78
C LEU A 52 10.02 -13.39 10.81
N VAL A 53 8.86 -13.04 11.37
CA VAL A 53 7.69 -13.92 11.32
C VAL A 53 7.09 -13.77 9.92
N ASP A 54 7.17 -14.87 9.15
CA ASP A 54 6.48 -15.10 7.87
C ASP A 54 4.96 -15.20 8.11
N GLU A 55 4.36 -14.17 8.72
CA GLU A 55 2.91 -14.04 8.83
C GLU A 55 2.42 -13.39 7.54
N ARG A 56 2.09 -14.23 6.56
CA ARG A 56 1.37 -13.77 5.37
C ARG A 56 0.00 -13.23 5.82
N ASP A 57 -0.07 -11.93 6.09
CA ASP A 57 -1.32 -11.24 6.38
C ASP A 57 -2.25 -11.40 5.16
N GLN A 58 -3.30 -12.21 5.29
CA GLN A 58 -4.34 -12.32 4.26
C GLN A 58 -5.24 -11.09 4.36
N ILE A 59 -5.04 -10.12 3.46
CA ILE A 59 -5.87 -8.92 3.41
C ILE A 59 -7.04 -9.19 2.48
N ASN A 60 -8.26 -9.18 3.04
CA ASN A 60 -9.49 -9.29 2.26
C ASN A 60 -9.77 -7.95 1.56
N TYR A 61 -9.24 -7.77 0.36
CA TYR A 61 -9.57 -6.61 -0.47
C TYR A 61 -10.75 -6.90 -1.41
N ARG A 62 -11.61 -5.90 -1.62
CA ARG A 62 -12.72 -5.95 -2.57
C ARG A 62 -12.49 -4.92 -3.67
N GLY A 63 -12.29 -5.37 -4.90
CA GLY A 63 -12.17 -4.52 -6.09
C GLY A 63 -10.94 -4.80 -6.94
N GLU A 64 -10.74 -4.00 -7.99
CA GLU A 64 -9.53 -4.06 -8.81
C GLU A 64 -8.38 -3.34 -8.10
N LEU A 65 -7.22 -3.98 -8.04
CA LEU A 65 -5.98 -3.39 -7.56
C LEU A 65 -5.19 -2.85 -8.76
N PRO A 66 -4.52 -1.69 -8.61
CA PRO A 66 -3.55 -1.27 -9.61
C PRO A 66 -2.42 -2.31 -9.68
N LYS A 67 -1.75 -2.42 -10.84
CA LYS A 67 -0.59 -3.30 -10.96
C LYS A 67 0.54 -2.81 -10.04
N PHE A 68 0.84 -3.58 -9.00
CA PHE A 68 1.93 -3.36 -8.04
C PHE A 68 2.94 -4.53 -8.13
N ASP A 69 4.16 -4.31 -7.63
CA ASP A 69 5.22 -5.32 -7.62
C ASP A 69 5.37 -5.99 -6.24
N PHE A 70 5.20 -5.22 -5.16
CA PHE A 70 5.20 -5.73 -3.80
C PHE A 70 4.31 -4.87 -2.88
N ALA A 71 3.95 -5.39 -1.71
CA ALA A 71 3.14 -4.71 -0.72
C ALA A 71 3.84 -4.74 0.64
N ILE A 72 3.68 -3.68 1.41
CA ILE A 72 4.37 -3.46 2.70
C ILE A 72 3.36 -3.00 3.75
N LYS A 73 3.56 -3.43 4.99
CA LYS A 73 2.78 -2.91 6.13
C LYS A 73 3.43 -1.63 6.63
N ILE A 74 2.64 -0.57 6.74
CA ILE A 74 3.06 0.71 7.29
C ILE A 74 3.10 0.57 8.81
N ASN A 75 4.17 1.03 9.42
CA ASN A 75 4.38 0.99 10.86
C ASN A 75 4.68 2.42 11.36
N GLY A 76 3.89 2.91 12.31
CA GLY A 76 3.95 4.26 12.88
C GLY A 76 3.12 5.34 12.14
N ASP A 77 3.07 6.55 12.72
CA ASP A 77 2.20 7.66 12.30
C ASP A 77 2.90 8.72 11.43
N SER A 78 4.14 8.47 10.98
CA SER A 78 4.95 9.50 10.30
C SER A 78 4.37 10.01 8.98
N MET A 79 3.45 9.26 8.37
CA MET A 79 2.81 9.61 7.10
C MET A 79 1.32 9.96 7.27
N GLU A 80 0.88 10.16 8.51
CA GLU A 80 -0.44 10.68 8.81
C GLU A 80 -0.60 12.15 8.36
N PRO A 81 -1.83 12.58 8.01
CA PRO A 81 -3.09 11.84 8.10
C PRO A 81 -3.43 11.03 6.84
N ARG A 82 -2.51 10.88 5.88
CA ARG A 82 -2.82 10.22 4.60
C ARG A 82 -2.59 8.71 4.63
N PHE A 83 -1.57 8.28 5.37
CA PHE A 83 -1.20 6.89 5.54
C PHE A 83 -1.19 6.61 7.03
N HIS A 84 -1.97 5.62 7.46
CA HIS A 84 -2.15 5.29 8.87
C HIS A 84 -1.31 4.07 9.24
N ASP A 85 -1.02 4.00 10.54
CA ASP A 85 -0.40 2.82 11.12
C ASP A 85 -1.20 1.55 10.76
N GLN A 86 -0.48 0.46 10.49
CA GLN A 86 -1.01 -0.85 10.09
C GLN A 86 -1.71 -0.90 8.72
N GLN A 87 -1.81 0.20 7.97
CA GLN A 87 -2.24 0.13 6.56
C GLN A 87 -1.21 -0.58 5.70
N VAL A 88 -1.65 -1.15 4.59
CA VAL A 88 -0.75 -1.80 3.62
C VAL A 88 -0.56 -0.91 2.41
N ALA A 89 0.67 -0.50 2.14
CA ALA A 89 1.01 0.26 0.94
C ALA A 89 1.32 -0.69 -0.22
N LEU A 90 0.75 -0.37 -1.38
CA LEU A 90 1.03 -1.06 -2.65
C LEU A 90 2.15 -0.31 -3.35
N VAL A 91 3.19 -1.04 -3.75
CA VAL A 91 4.43 -0.45 -4.23
C VAL A 91 4.76 -0.95 -5.62
N LYS A 92 5.07 -0.02 -6.51
CA LYS A 92 5.71 -0.30 -7.79
C LYS A 92 7.22 -0.18 -7.62
N LYS A 93 7.97 -1.20 -7.97
CA LYS A 93 9.43 -1.22 -7.91
C LYS A 93 9.99 -0.14 -8.82
N ALA A 94 10.82 0.71 -8.25
CA ALA A 94 11.47 1.84 -8.91
C ALA A 94 12.74 2.19 -8.14
N PHE A 95 13.73 2.72 -8.84
CA PHE A 95 15.02 3.12 -8.26
C PHE A 95 15.21 4.64 -8.25
N GLU A 96 14.27 5.36 -8.86
CA GLU A 96 14.23 6.82 -8.95
C GLU A 96 12.79 7.26 -8.65
N ALA A 97 12.63 8.52 -8.22
CA ALA A 97 11.32 9.12 -7.95
C ALA A 97 11.32 10.61 -8.32
N GLU A 98 10.13 11.13 -8.57
CA GLU A 98 9.89 12.55 -8.79
C GLU A 98 9.52 13.24 -7.47
N ASN A 99 9.76 14.54 -7.40
CA ASN A 99 9.37 15.36 -6.24
C ASN A 99 7.88 15.20 -5.90
N GLY A 100 7.61 15.02 -4.62
CA GLY A 100 6.26 14.87 -4.09
C GLY A 100 5.73 13.44 -4.12
N GLN A 101 6.40 12.50 -4.80
CA GLN A 101 6.02 11.09 -4.77
C GLN A 101 6.28 10.48 -3.39
N ILE A 102 5.41 9.53 -3.02
CA ILE A 102 5.60 8.76 -1.79
C ILE A 102 6.43 7.54 -2.13
N VAL A 103 7.58 7.41 -1.48
CA VAL A 103 8.59 6.39 -1.81
C VAL A 103 8.85 5.48 -0.64
N ILE A 104 9.29 4.27 -0.99
CA ILE A 104 9.95 3.35 -0.08
C ILE A 104 11.43 3.51 -0.28
N ALA A 105 12.10 4.00 0.75
CA ALA A 105 13.52 4.28 0.74
C ALA A 105 14.24 3.44 1.78
N TYR A 106 15.45 3.00 1.48
CA TYR A 106 16.37 2.39 2.43
C TYR A 106 17.49 3.38 2.72
N VAL A 107 17.75 3.64 4.00
CA VAL A 107 18.83 4.52 4.48
C VAL A 107 19.39 3.92 5.77
N ASP A 108 20.71 3.72 5.82
CA ASP A 108 21.47 3.32 7.01
C ASP A 108 20.88 2.11 7.75
N GLY A 109 20.57 1.04 7.02
CA GLY A 109 20.03 -0.18 7.64
C GLY A 109 18.51 -0.21 7.76
N ARG A 110 17.81 0.90 7.48
CA ARG A 110 16.38 1.08 7.79
C ARG A 110 15.58 1.42 6.55
N SER A 111 14.38 0.84 6.47
CA SER A 111 13.41 1.18 5.43
C SER A 111 12.43 2.23 5.93
N TYR A 112 12.06 3.18 5.07
CA TYR A 112 11.18 4.31 5.36
C TYR A 112 10.11 4.45 4.28
N ILE A 113 8.90 4.83 4.69
CA ILE A 113 7.89 5.43 3.82
C ILE A 113 7.89 6.95 4.04
N LYS A 114 8.20 7.72 3.00
CA LYS A 114 8.37 9.19 3.06
C LYS A 114 7.98 9.82 1.72
N GLN A 115 7.71 11.12 1.73
CA GLN A 115 7.66 11.92 0.51
C GLN A 115 9.09 12.24 0.04
N PHE A 116 9.38 12.01 -1.23
CA PHE A 116 10.66 12.36 -1.82
C PHE A 116 10.67 13.84 -2.21
N GLU A 117 11.70 14.56 -1.81
CA GLU A 117 11.95 15.93 -2.25
C GLU A 117 13.42 16.14 -2.58
N GLN A 118 13.69 16.66 -3.77
CA GLN A 118 15.00 16.94 -4.30
C GLN A 118 15.02 18.34 -4.93
N THR A 119 16.07 19.09 -4.65
CA THR A 119 16.40 20.35 -5.31
C THR A 119 17.78 20.22 -5.95
N GLU A 120 18.29 21.28 -6.58
CA GLU A 120 19.67 21.31 -7.07
C GLU A 120 20.72 21.13 -5.96
N GLN A 121 20.35 21.42 -4.70
CA GLN A 121 21.29 21.47 -3.57
C GLN A 121 21.01 20.43 -2.48
N THR A 122 19.80 19.86 -2.45
CA THR A 122 19.35 19.00 -1.33
C THR A 122 18.55 17.82 -1.83
N CYS A 123 18.67 16.68 -1.16
CA CYS A 123 17.85 15.51 -1.37
C CYS A 123 17.39 15.00 -0.01
N ARG A 124 16.07 14.96 0.20
CA ARG A 124 15.47 14.72 1.51
C ARG A 124 14.22 13.85 1.43
N LEU A 125 14.02 13.10 2.52
CA LEU A 125 12.83 12.28 2.75
C LEU A 125 11.97 12.97 3.81
N VAL A 126 10.78 13.40 3.43
CA VAL A 126 9.90 14.23 4.25
C VAL A 126 8.71 13.43 4.76
N SER A 127 8.40 13.60 6.04
CA SER A 127 7.20 13.02 6.66
C SER A 127 6.00 13.94 6.41
N LEU A 128 4.82 13.37 6.15
CA LEU A 128 3.59 14.18 6.10
C LEU A 128 3.15 14.65 7.49
N ASN A 129 3.52 13.89 8.52
CA ASN A 129 3.33 14.25 9.91
C ASN A 129 4.47 15.17 10.39
N ARG A 130 4.11 16.41 10.72
CA ARG A 130 5.05 17.48 11.13
C ARG A 130 5.84 17.20 12.42
N LYS A 131 5.46 16.19 13.20
CA LYS A 131 6.23 15.75 14.38
C LYS A 131 7.62 15.23 14.00
N TYR A 132 7.81 14.81 12.75
CA TYR A 132 9.02 14.18 12.26
C TYR A 132 9.80 15.13 11.36
N ALA A 133 11.07 15.35 11.69
CA ALA A 133 11.96 16.16 10.85
C ALA A 133 12.26 15.45 9.51
N PRO A 134 12.53 16.22 8.44
CA PRO A 134 13.08 15.68 7.20
C PRO A 134 14.39 14.91 7.44
N ILE A 135 14.59 13.84 6.68
CA ILE A 135 15.84 13.08 6.67
C ILE A 135 16.61 13.51 5.43
N GLU A 136 17.72 14.23 5.63
CA GLU A 136 18.63 14.57 4.54
C GLU A 136 19.39 13.32 4.10
N VAL A 137 19.32 12.99 2.82
CA VAL A 137 19.94 11.81 2.20
C VAL A 137 20.91 12.19 1.10
N GLN A 138 21.14 13.49 0.89
CA GLN A 138 22.16 14.01 -0.02
C GLN A 138 23.51 13.39 0.31
N ASP A 139 24.19 12.87 -0.72
CA ASP A 139 25.49 12.20 -0.64
C ASP A 139 25.57 11.00 0.31
N ASN A 140 24.43 10.49 0.83
CA ASN A 140 24.42 9.29 1.65
C ASN A 140 24.53 8.04 0.75
N PRO A 141 25.64 7.26 0.83
CA PRO A 141 25.85 6.11 -0.04
C PRO A 141 24.91 4.93 0.26
N SER A 142 24.26 4.91 1.42
CA SER A 142 23.30 3.88 1.78
C SER A 142 21.90 4.15 1.23
N PHE A 143 21.61 5.39 0.81
CA PHE A 143 20.30 5.81 0.33
C PHE A 143 19.95 5.11 -0.98
N GLN A 144 18.80 4.42 -0.98
CA GLN A 144 18.26 3.77 -2.16
C GLN A 144 16.74 3.87 -2.17
N ILE A 145 16.18 4.32 -3.28
CA ILE A 145 14.74 4.16 -3.54
C ILE A 145 14.50 2.71 -3.96
N LYS A 146 13.52 2.06 -3.32
CA LYS A 146 13.10 0.68 -3.59
C LYS A 146 11.79 0.63 -4.38
N GLY A 147 10.98 1.67 -4.28
CA GLY A 147 9.76 1.81 -5.07
C GLY A 147 8.93 3.03 -4.74
N ILE A 148 7.88 3.22 -5.53
CA ILE A 148 6.91 4.30 -5.41
C ILE A 148 5.58 3.70 -4.94
N VAL A 149 4.97 4.33 -3.94
CA VAL A 149 3.66 3.94 -3.41
C VAL A 149 2.57 4.40 -4.37
N ILE A 150 1.80 3.44 -4.88
CA ILE A 150 0.74 3.67 -5.88
C ILE A 150 -0.67 3.50 -5.30
N GLY A 151 -0.79 3.01 -4.07
CA GLY A 151 -2.06 2.79 -3.42
C GLY A 151 -1.90 2.32 -1.98
N THR A 152 -3.01 2.23 -1.26
CA THR A 152 -3.05 1.67 0.10
C THR A 152 -4.28 0.79 0.26
N LEU A 153 -4.18 -0.18 1.16
CA LEU A 153 -5.26 -1.00 1.65
C LEU A 153 -5.41 -0.73 3.14
N SER A 154 -6.65 -0.54 3.57
CA SER A 154 -6.99 -0.55 4.99
C SER A 154 -7.37 -1.97 5.38
N ASN A 155 -6.92 -2.40 6.55
CA ASN A 155 -7.37 -3.65 7.16
C ASN A 155 -8.75 -3.46 7.82
#